data_AF-A0AAN7DU18-F1
#
_entry.id   AF-A0AAN7DU18-F1
#
_cell.length_a   1.000
_cell.length_b   1.000
_cell.length_c   1.000
_cell.angle_alpha   90.00
_cell.angle_beta   90.00
_cell.angle_gamma   90.00
#
_symmetry.space_group_name_H-M   'P 1'
#
loop_
_entity.id
_entity.type
_entity.pdbx_description
1 polymer ?
#
loop_
_entity_poly.entity_id
_entity_poly.type
_entity_poly.pdbx_seq_one_letter_code
_entity_poly.pdbx_strand_id
1 'polypeptide(L)'
;MAGVVYTRKERCPELYLLAWDSEITVTNSDMSRCNSYRDILHCNKKPFYLKGREEDSSITDAYIIHSLNHVLKIRDLVTKNDTKLAKHPESADNEILNGDSFLDHGFTRPKVLILLPLRRIALRVVQRLIQLTPSAYKVNVDHIDRFLKEFGTQEVEDDEDELSQQTQGNSKAKKSSKPSDFLELFGGKRDEEDHFMFGIKFTRKSIKLYSDFYSSDVIVASPVRLIAKISEAKTFKEKDVDYLSSIEVLIIDHADVIAMQNWSHVNTVVEQLNHIPSKQHGTDVMRIRPWYLDGYAKFYRQSIILGYYSNPDINALFNRHCSNYQGKVKLVCEYKGVLPKVILQVLQIYERFDVDSIADADDARFDYFVKKVFPKIKDSVQGGTMLFISSYFEFVRIRNFLKSQEASFCLLGEFVVFRI
;
A
#
# COMPACT_ATOMS: atom_id res chain seq x y z
N MET A 1 31.12 28.03 23.36
CA MET A 1 30.17 27.80 24.47
C MET A 1 29.16 26.76 24.01
N ALA A 2 29.30 25.54 24.51
CA ALA A 2 28.38 24.44 24.20
C ALA A 2 27.24 24.47 25.23
N GLY A 3 26.02 24.71 24.77
CA GLY A 3 24.81 24.66 25.59
C GLY A 3 24.17 23.28 25.50
N VAL A 4 24.26 22.52 26.58
CA VAL A 4 23.53 21.26 26.78
C VAL A 4 22.13 21.62 27.27
N VAL A 5 21.11 21.41 26.44
CA VAL A 5 19.70 21.54 26.84
C VAL A 5 19.24 20.19 27.40
N TYR A 6 19.13 20.09 28.72
CA TYR A 6 18.41 19.01 29.39
C TYR A 6 16.90 19.28 29.27
N THR A 7 16.19 18.54 28.41
CA THR A 7 14.74 18.43 28.51
C THR A 7 14.38 17.34 29.51
N ARG A 8 13.68 17.76 30.57
CA ARG A 8 13.21 16.93 31.68
C ARG A 8 12.28 15.84 31.14
N LYS A 9 12.69 14.58 31.28
CA LYS A 9 11.89 13.40 30.96
C LYS A 9 10.78 13.28 31.99
N GLU A 10 9.62 13.89 31.73
CA GLU A 10 8.40 13.57 32.47
C GLU A 10 8.07 12.09 32.20
N ARG A 11 8.00 11.31 33.28
CA ARG A 11 7.62 9.90 33.23
C ARG A 11 6.15 9.83 32.86
N CYS A 12 5.87 9.54 31.59
CA CYS A 12 4.57 9.04 31.18
C CYS A 12 4.41 7.60 31.70
N PRO A 13 3.23 7.18 32.20
CA PRO A 13 3.04 5.87 32.81
C PRO A 13 3.44 4.74 31.86
N GLU A 14 4.10 3.72 32.39
CA GLU A 14 4.43 2.48 31.69
C GLU A 14 3.15 1.87 31.08
N LEU A 15 2.97 2.06 29.77
CA LEU A 15 2.00 1.30 29.00
C LEU A 15 2.50 -0.13 28.95
N TYR A 16 1.85 -1.00 29.74
CA TYR A 16 1.86 -2.44 29.56
C TYR A 16 1.36 -2.78 28.15
N LEU A 17 2.24 -2.68 27.16
CA LEU A 17 2.09 -3.41 25.90
C LEU A 17 2.29 -4.88 26.27
N LEU A 18 1.18 -5.52 26.64
CA LEU A 18 1.10 -6.93 26.99
C LEU A 18 1.54 -7.77 25.78
N ALA A 19 2.84 -8.10 25.76
CA ALA A 19 3.36 -9.22 25.01
C ALA A 19 2.77 -10.48 25.63
N TRP A 20 1.75 -11.05 24.98
CA TRP A 20 1.36 -12.43 25.22
C TRP A 20 2.09 -13.32 24.22
N ASP A 21 2.99 -14.12 24.76
CA ASP A 21 3.47 -15.36 24.16
C ASP A 21 2.31 -16.36 24.13
N SER A 22 1.65 -16.46 22.98
CA SER A 22 0.78 -17.60 22.68
C SER A 22 0.87 -17.91 21.19
N GLU A 23 1.72 -18.91 20.88
CA GLU A 23 1.67 -19.80 19.71
C GLU A 23 1.30 -19.18 18.35
N ILE A 24 2.09 -18.21 17.89
CA ILE A 24 2.42 -18.08 16.45
C ILE A 24 3.94 -17.87 16.38
N THR A 25 4.69 -18.94 16.63
CA THR A 25 6.16 -18.94 16.49
C THR A 25 6.51 -19.05 15.01
N VAL A 26 6.35 -17.96 14.26
CA VAL A 26 6.97 -17.83 12.94
C VAL A 26 8.35 -17.21 13.18
N THR A 27 9.37 -18.05 13.12
CA THR A 27 10.80 -17.74 13.30
C THR A 27 11.37 -16.94 12.12
N ASN A 28 10.73 -15.81 11.80
CA ASN A 28 11.09 -15.00 10.66
C ASN A 28 11.50 -13.59 11.10
N SER A 29 12.69 -13.16 10.69
CA SER A 29 13.29 -11.89 11.11
C SER A 29 12.46 -10.66 10.74
N ASP A 30 11.54 -10.79 9.78
CA ASP A 30 10.61 -9.73 9.38
C ASP A 30 9.41 -9.60 10.34
N MET A 31 8.96 -10.71 10.93
CA MET A 31 7.88 -10.70 11.92
C MET A 31 8.32 -10.04 13.24
N SER A 32 9.57 -10.29 13.66
CA SER A 32 10.13 -9.62 14.84
C SER A 32 10.28 -8.11 14.66
N ARG A 33 10.56 -7.65 13.43
CA ARG A 33 10.57 -6.22 13.09
C ARG A 33 9.18 -5.61 13.19
N CYS A 34 8.16 -6.25 12.65
CA CYS A 34 6.77 -5.76 12.71
C CYS A 34 6.28 -5.62 14.16
N ASN A 35 6.57 -6.61 15.01
CA ASN A 35 6.21 -6.61 16.43
C ASN A 35 6.85 -5.49 17.26
N SER A 36 7.89 -4.81 16.76
CA SER A 36 8.48 -3.67 17.44
C SER A 36 7.64 -2.40 17.35
N TYR A 37 6.57 -2.38 16.54
CA TYR A 37 5.71 -1.22 16.26
C TYR A 37 6.43 0.05 15.75
N ARG A 38 7.72 -0.05 15.39
CA ARG A 38 8.48 1.01 14.73
C ARG A 38 8.00 1.20 13.31
N ASP A 39 8.17 2.42 12.78
CA ASP A 39 7.99 2.65 11.34
C ASP A 39 9.08 1.88 10.57
N ILE A 40 8.70 1.20 9.50
CA ILE A 40 9.57 0.32 8.72
C ILE A 40 9.61 0.80 7.27
N LEU A 41 10.82 0.99 6.73
CA LEU A 41 11.05 1.17 5.30
C LEU A 41 11.91 0.02 4.78
N HIS A 42 11.34 -0.80 3.91
CA HIS A 42 12.03 -1.91 3.26
C HIS A 42 11.95 -1.80 1.73
N CYS A 43 13.05 -1.34 1.14
CA CYS A 43 13.20 -1.11 -0.30
C CYS A 43 14.07 -2.18 -0.99
N ASN A 44 13.79 -3.45 -0.70
CA ASN A 44 14.42 -4.59 -1.38
C ASN A 44 13.48 -5.81 -1.39
N LYS A 45 12.16 -5.57 -1.33
CA LYS A 45 11.17 -6.63 -1.44
C LYS A 45 11.16 -7.07 -2.91
N LYS A 46 11.75 -8.23 -3.21
CA LYS A 46 11.73 -8.76 -4.58
C LYS A 46 10.29 -9.13 -4.96
N PRO A 47 9.72 -8.50 -6.00
CA PRO A 47 8.32 -8.76 -6.34
C PRO A 47 8.15 -10.18 -6.89
N PHE A 48 6.98 -10.77 -6.64
CA PHE A 48 6.66 -12.12 -7.11
C PHE A 48 6.85 -12.32 -8.63
N TYR A 49 6.65 -11.26 -9.42
CA TYR A 49 6.69 -11.29 -10.88
C TYR A 49 8.11 -11.24 -11.48
N LEU A 50 9.18 -10.96 -10.72
CA LEU A 50 10.56 -10.88 -11.23
C LEU A 50 11.48 -12.03 -10.81
N LYS A 51 10.92 -13.18 -10.40
CA LYS A 51 11.60 -14.31 -9.71
C LYS A 51 11.90 -13.97 -8.24
N GLY A 52 10.91 -14.22 -7.38
CA GLY A 52 11.02 -14.00 -5.94
C GLY A 52 9.80 -14.44 -5.13
N ARG A 53 9.06 -15.48 -5.57
CA ARG A 53 7.78 -15.86 -4.95
C ARG A 53 7.91 -16.17 -3.45
N GLU A 54 8.99 -16.81 -3.02
CA GLU A 54 9.20 -17.19 -1.62
C GLU A 54 9.49 -15.99 -0.72
N GLU A 55 10.38 -15.08 -1.14
CA GLU A 55 10.74 -13.87 -0.38
C GLU A 55 9.55 -12.88 -0.33
N ASP A 56 8.87 -12.68 -1.46
CA ASP A 56 7.64 -11.88 -1.54
C ASP A 56 6.55 -12.43 -0.62
N SER A 57 6.34 -13.76 -0.63
CA SER A 57 5.36 -14.42 0.23
C SER A 57 5.74 -14.30 1.69
N SER A 58 7.02 -14.46 2.06
CA SER A 58 7.50 -14.33 3.44
C SER A 58 7.21 -12.95 4.03
N ILE A 59 7.53 -11.88 3.29
CA ILE A 59 7.29 -10.50 3.74
C ILE A 59 5.79 -10.21 3.77
N THR A 60 5.04 -10.71 2.78
CA THR A 60 3.58 -10.58 2.71
C THR A 60 2.91 -11.26 3.91
N ASP A 61 3.34 -12.47 4.24
CA ASP A 61 2.86 -13.20 5.41
C ASP A 61 3.17 -12.45 6.70
N ALA A 62 4.37 -11.89 6.83
CA ALA A 62 4.77 -11.16 8.04
C ALA A 62 3.83 -9.97 8.32
N TYR A 63 3.60 -9.08 7.34
CA TYR A 63 2.72 -7.93 7.59
C TYR A 63 1.24 -8.33 7.71
N ILE A 64 0.80 -9.40 7.03
CA ILE A 64 -0.58 -9.91 7.13
C ILE A 64 -0.82 -10.48 8.52
N ILE A 65 0.07 -11.36 9.01
CA ILE A 65 -0.05 -11.94 10.35
C ILE A 65 0.01 -10.83 11.40
N HIS A 66 0.90 -9.84 11.23
CA HIS A 66 0.96 -8.68 12.10
C HIS A 66 -0.36 -7.91 12.13
N SER A 67 -0.96 -7.65 10.96
CA SER A 67 -2.26 -6.98 10.83
C SER A 67 -3.38 -7.77 11.51
N LEU A 68 -3.45 -9.08 11.26
CA LEU A 68 -4.44 -9.98 11.86
C LEU A 68 -4.29 -10.01 13.38
N ASN A 69 -3.07 -10.18 13.88
CA ASN A 69 -2.77 -10.19 15.31
C ASN A 69 -3.20 -8.89 15.99
N HIS A 70 -2.87 -7.75 15.36
CA HIS A 70 -3.23 -6.43 15.87
C HIS A 70 -4.76 -6.24 15.96
N VAL A 71 -5.49 -6.56 14.89
CA VAL A 71 -6.96 -6.47 14.85
C VAL A 71 -7.62 -7.39 15.87
N LEU A 72 -7.22 -8.66 15.93
CA LEU A 72 -7.81 -9.64 16.83
C LEU A 72 -7.55 -9.30 18.29
N LYS A 73 -6.35 -8.81 18.63
CA LYS A 73 -6.02 -8.35 19.99
C LYS A 73 -6.90 -7.18 20.44
N ILE A 74 -7.09 -6.18 19.57
CA ILE A 74 -7.95 -5.04 19.88
C ILE A 74 -9.40 -5.51 20.09
N ARG A 75 -9.89 -6.40 19.22
CA ARG A 75 -11.23 -6.98 19.35
C ARG A 75 -11.41 -7.74 20.67
N ASP A 76 -10.43 -8.54 21.06
CA ASP A 76 -10.47 -9.30 22.31
C ASP A 76 -10.43 -8.38 23.53
N LEU A 77 -9.63 -7.31 23.49
CA LEU A 77 -9.58 -6.29 24.54
C LEU A 77 -10.95 -5.61 24.70
N VAL A 78 -11.52 -5.13 23.60
CA VAL A 78 -12.84 -4.46 23.60
C VAL A 78 -13.92 -5.41 24.11
N THR A 79 -13.94 -6.66 23.63
CA THR A 79 -14.92 -7.66 24.08
C THR A 79 -14.77 -7.95 25.58
N LYS A 80 -13.54 -8.08 26.09
CA LYS A 80 -13.30 -8.29 27.53
C LYS A 80 -13.81 -7.10 28.35
N ASN A 81 -13.53 -5.88 27.92
CA ASN A 81 -13.98 -4.67 28.60
C ASN A 81 -15.50 -4.50 28.54
N ASP A 82 -16.13 -4.76 27.40
CA ASP A 82 -17.59 -4.77 27.26
C ASP A 82 -18.22 -5.77 28.24
N THR A 83 -17.66 -6.97 28.38
CA THR A 83 -18.17 -7.99 29.32
C THR A 83 -17.96 -7.61 30.79
N LYS A 84 -16.91 -6.84 31.12
CA LYS A 84 -16.69 -6.33 32.47
C LYS A 84 -17.70 -5.23 32.80
N LEU A 85 -17.87 -4.26 31.90
CA LEU A 85 -18.83 -3.17 32.02
C LEU A 85 -20.27 -3.69 32.14
N ALA A 86 -20.63 -4.74 31.40
CA ALA A 86 -21.95 -5.35 31.50
C ALA A 86 -22.21 -6.09 32.84
N LYS A 87 -21.16 -6.55 33.53
CA LYS A 87 -21.28 -7.31 34.79
C LYS A 87 -21.23 -6.43 36.03
N HIS A 88 -20.49 -5.32 35.98
CA HIS A 88 -20.33 -4.41 37.12
C HIS A 88 -20.47 -2.93 36.67
N PRO A 89 -21.70 -2.42 36.54
CA PRO A 89 -21.92 -1.02 36.19
C PRO A 89 -21.44 -0.06 37.30
N GLU A 90 -21.58 -0.45 38.57
CA GLU A 90 -21.26 0.40 39.74
C GLU A 90 -19.76 0.53 40.03
N SER A 91 -18.92 -0.42 39.56
CA SER A 91 -17.46 -0.30 39.65
C SER A 91 -16.88 0.54 38.51
N ALA A 92 -17.62 0.73 37.42
CA ALA A 92 -17.19 1.55 36.30
C ALA A 92 -17.02 3.02 36.70
N ASP A 93 -17.96 3.58 37.49
CA ASP A 93 -17.84 4.97 37.97
C ASP A 93 -16.61 5.16 38.89
N ASN A 94 -16.28 4.18 39.73
CA ASN A 94 -15.10 4.23 40.60
C ASN A 94 -13.78 4.02 39.84
N GLU A 95 -13.74 3.15 38.82
CA GLU A 95 -12.54 2.93 37.99
C GLU A 95 -12.30 4.10 37.01
N ILE A 96 -13.35 4.74 36.50
CA ILE A 96 -13.25 5.98 35.71
C ILE A 96 -12.65 7.12 36.55
N LEU A 97 -13.04 7.24 37.82
CA LEU A 97 -12.51 8.25 38.76
C LEU A 97 -11.06 7.96 39.20
N ASN A 98 -10.64 6.69 39.22
CA ASN A 98 -9.30 6.26 39.63
C ASN A 98 -8.25 6.27 38.49
N GLY A 99 -8.64 6.64 37.26
CA GLY A 99 -7.74 6.71 36.11
C GLY A 99 -7.55 5.40 35.34
N ASP A 100 -8.08 4.27 35.85
CA ASP A 100 -8.16 2.97 35.16
C ASP A 100 -9.42 2.90 34.28
N SER A 101 -9.64 3.95 33.49
CA SER A 101 -10.76 3.98 32.54
C SER A 101 -10.54 2.93 31.44
N PHE A 102 -11.63 2.31 30.97
CA PHE A 102 -11.66 1.37 29.84
C PHE A 102 -11.33 2.10 28.51
N LEU A 103 -10.15 2.69 28.42
CA LEU A 103 -9.65 3.47 27.29
C LEU A 103 -9.15 2.53 26.20
N ASP A 104 -10.06 1.86 25.53
CA ASP A 104 -9.77 0.85 24.52
C ASP A 104 -10.20 1.24 23.11
N HIS A 105 -10.96 2.33 22.96
CA HIS A 105 -11.46 2.80 21.68
C HIS A 105 -10.58 3.88 21.04
N GLY A 106 -10.66 3.95 19.70
CA GLY A 106 -10.37 5.16 18.94
C GLY A 106 -11.67 5.74 18.39
N PHE A 107 -11.59 6.82 17.62
CA PHE A 107 -12.76 7.48 17.03
C PHE A 107 -13.64 6.58 16.15
N THR A 108 -13.00 5.73 15.36
CA THR A 108 -13.65 4.77 14.45
C THR A 108 -13.07 3.36 14.63
N ARG A 109 -13.76 2.35 14.07
CA ARG A 109 -13.37 0.95 14.19
C ARG A 109 -12.17 0.52 13.35
N PRO A 110 -11.96 0.99 12.10
CA PRO A 110 -10.82 0.56 11.29
C PRO A 110 -9.49 0.84 11.98
N LYS A 111 -8.65 -0.20 12.07
CA LYS A 111 -7.32 -0.13 12.69
C LYS A 111 -6.19 -0.30 11.70
N VAL A 112 -6.44 -1.00 10.59
CA VAL A 112 -5.42 -1.28 9.58
C VAL A 112 -5.85 -0.72 8.23
N LEU A 113 -4.94 -0.01 7.56
CA LEU A 113 -5.08 0.41 6.17
C LEU A 113 -3.97 -0.22 5.32
N ILE A 114 -4.34 -0.94 4.27
CA ILE A 114 -3.41 -1.53 3.31
C ILE A 114 -3.60 -0.85 1.94
N LEU A 115 -2.58 -0.13 1.49
CA LEU A 115 -2.52 0.51 0.19
C LEU A 115 -1.79 -0.38 -0.82
N LEU A 116 -2.47 -0.71 -1.91
CA LEU A 116 -1.98 -1.61 -2.96
C LEU A 116 -2.17 -0.96 -4.34
N PRO A 117 -1.22 -1.09 -5.29
CA PRO A 117 -1.29 -0.39 -6.56
C PRO A 117 -2.25 -1.02 -7.59
N LEU A 118 -2.37 -2.36 -7.59
CA LEU A 118 -3.05 -3.11 -8.65
C LEU A 118 -4.02 -4.13 -8.07
N ARG A 119 -5.13 -4.40 -8.78
CA ARG A 119 -6.12 -5.43 -8.37
C ARG A 119 -5.50 -6.81 -8.21
N ARG A 120 -4.55 -7.19 -9.06
CA ARG A 120 -3.90 -8.50 -8.98
C ARG A 120 -3.06 -8.67 -7.71
N ILE A 121 -2.43 -7.59 -7.25
CA ILE A 121 -1.72 -7.56 -5.97
C ILE A 121 -2.73 -7.64 -4.82
N ALA A 122 -3.84 -6.89 -4.89
CA ALA A 122 -4.92 -6.98 -3.90
C ALA A 122 -5.54 -8.38 -3.79
N LEU A 123 -5.76 -9.06 -4.92
CA LEU A 123 -6.21 -10.45 -4.95
C LEU A 123 -5.29 -11.35 -4.13
N ARG A 124 -3.98 -11.30 -4.40
CA ARG A 124 -2.98 -12.13 -3.72
C ARG A 124 -2.93 -11.85 -2.23
N VAL A 125 -2.91 -10.57 -1.83
CA VAL A 125 -2.86 -10.16 -0.43
C VAL A 125 -4.11 -10.60 0.33
N VAL A 126 -5.30 -10.41 -0.25
CA VAL A 126 -6.56 -10.83 0.41
C VAL A 126 -6.71 -12.34 0.47
N GLN A 127 -6.37 -13.06 -0.61
CA GLN A 127 -6.35 -14.53 -0.58
C GLN A 127 -5.41 -15.04 0.50
N ARG A 128 -4.21 -14.44 0.62
CA ARG A 128 -3.25 -14.82 1.65
C ARG A 128 -3.72 -14.46 3.06
N LEU A 129 -4.36 -13.31 3.23
CA LEU A 129 -4.99 -12.90 4.49
C LEU A 129 -6.07 -13.89 4.93
N ILE A 130 -6.93 -14.32 4.01
CA ILE A 130 -7.94 -15.36 4.27
C ILE A 130 -7.27 -16.69 4.61
N GLN A 131 -6.16 -17.07 3.95
CA GLN A 131 -5.41 -18.30 4.27
C GLN A 131 -4.77 -18.27 5.65
N LEU A 132 -4.19 -17.13 6.05
CA LEU A 132 -3.48 -16.96 7.33
C LEU A 132 -4.40 -16.65 8.51
N THR A 133 -5.67 -16.31 8.26
CA THR A 133 -6.65 -16.13 9.32
C THR A 133 -6.89 -17.46 10.05
N PRO A 134 -6.81 -17.50 11.40
CA PRO A 134 -7.02 -18.74 12.16
C PRO A 134 -8.36 -19.40 11.84
N SER A 135 -8.39 -20.73 11.81
CA SER A 135 -9.57 -21.52 11.43
C SER A 135 -10.83 -21.17 12.23
N ALA A 136 -10.68 -20.80 13.51
CA ALA A 136 -11.77 -20.34 14.37
C ALA A 136 -12.56 -19.15 13.78
N TYR A 137 -11.88 -18.24 13.07
CA TYR A 137 -12.44 -17.03 12.48
C TYR A 137 -12.83 -17.19 10.99
N LYS A 138 -12.51 -18.34 10.38
CA LYS A 138 -12.59 -18.58 8.93
C LYS A 138 -13.53 -19.75 8.58
N VAL A 139 -14.64 -19.90 9.32
CA VAL A 139 -15.66 -20.91 9.00
C VAL A 139 -16.43 -20.52 7.74
N ASN A 140 -16.74 -19.23 7.57
CA ASN A 140 -17.34 -18.70 6.36
C ASN A 140 -16.61 -17.45 5.86
N VAL A 141 -16.61 -17.22 4.54
CA VAL A 141 -16.11 -15.98 3.94
C VAL A 141 -17.22 -15.36 3.10
N ASP A 142 -17.88 -14.35 3.66
CA ASP A 142 -19.00 -13.69 3.01
C ASP A 142 -18.50 -12.79 1.87
N HIS A 143 -19.21 -12.83 0.73
CA HIS A 143 -18.91 -12.06 -0.50
C HIS A 143 -17.59 -12.42 -1.20
N ILE A 144 -17.05 -13.62 -0.97
CA ILE A 144 -15.86 -14.09 -1.68
C ILE A 144 -16.12 -14.21 -3.20
N ASP A 145 -17.29 -14.67 -3.62
CA ASP A 145 -17.62 -14.82 -5.05
C ASP A 145 -17.63 -13.47 -5.78
N ARG A 146 -18.18 -12.44 -5.11
CA ARG A 146 -18.12 -11.05 -5.62
C ARG A 146 -16.67 -10.59 -5.76
N PHE A 147 -15.83 -10.88 -4.75
CA PHE A 147 -14.42 -10.52 -4.77
C PHE A 147 -13.67 -11.22 -5.91
N LEU A 148 -13.86 -12.53 -6.08
CA LEU A 148 -13.22 -13.28 -7.17
C LEU A 148 -13.73 -12.85 -8.55
N LYS A 149 -15.00 -12.46 -8.69
CA LYS A 149 -15.55 -11.93 -9.95
C LYS A 149 -14.94 -10.57 -10.35
N GLU A 150 -14.61 -9.73 -9.36
CA GLU A 150 -14.04 -8.38 -9.55
C GLU A 150 -12.51 -8.40 -9.70
N PHE A 151 -11.81 -9.20 -8.89
CA PHE A 151 -10.35 -9.21 -8.81
C PHE A 151 -9.69 -10.42 -9.46
N GLY A 152 -10.45 -11.49 -9.69
CA GLY A 152 -9.97 -12.72 -10.31
C GLY A 152 -9.79 -12.59 -11.82
N THR A 153 -9.03 -13.52 -12.36
CA THR A 153 -9.04 -13.83 -13.79
C THR A 153 -10.35 -14.56 -14.10
N GLN A 154 -11.05 -14.22 -15.19
CA GLN A 154 -11.94 -15.22 -15.77
C GLN A 154 -11.05 -16.41 -16.09
N GLU A 155 -11.19 -17.48 -15.31
CA GLU A 155 -10.82 -18.79 -15.80
C GLU A 155 -11.60 -18.92 -17.10
N VAL A 156 -10.87 -19.14 -18.19
CA VAL A 156 -11.48 -19.77 -19.35
C VAL A 156 -11.98 -21.07 -18.76
N GLU A 157 -13.28 -21.18 -18.51
CA GLU A 157 -13.91 -22.45 -18.18
C GLU A 157 -13.41 -23.40 -19.27
N ASP A 158 -12.52 -24.31 -18.87
CA ASP A 158 -12.14 -25.42 -19.71
C ASP A 158 -13.45 -26.10 -20.09
N ASP A 159 -13.72 -26.17 -21.39
CA ASP A 159 -14.73 -27.04 -21.96
C ASP A 159 -14.47 -28.47 -21.43
N GLU A 160 -15.10 -28.81 -20.31
CA GLU A 160 -15.17 -30.17 -19.76
C GLU A 160 -16.11 -31.07 -20.58
N ASP A 161 -16.31 -30.79 -21.87
CA ASP A 161 -17.10 -31.61 -22.78
C ASP A 161 -16.46 -31.67 -24.17
N GLU A 162 -15.20 -32.11 -24.29
CA GLU A 162 -14.72 -32.64 -25.58
C GLU A 162 -13.57 -33.65 -25.47
N LEU A 163 -13.76 -34.64 -24.58
CA LEU A 163 -12.98 -35.88 -24.60
C LEU A 163 -13.73 -36.98 -25.39
N SER A 164 -14.18 -36.67 -26.61
CA SER A 164 -14.50 -37.69 -27.62
C SER A 164 -14.68 -37.12 -29.02
N GLN A 165 -13.58 -36.93 -29.76
CA GLN A 165 -13.36 -37.57 -31.07
C GLN A 165 -12.11 -37.03 -31.75
N GLN A 166 -11.27 -37.98 -32.15
CA GLN A 166 -10.16 -37.79 -33.06
C GLN A 166 -10.69 -37.24 -34.39
N THR A 167 -10.28 -36.05 -34.80
CA THR A 167 -10.04 -35.74 -36.22
C THR A 167 -9.17 -34.50 -36.37
N GLN A 168 -8.32 -34.54 -37.39
CA GLN A 168 -7.24 -33.62 -37.69
C GLN A 168 -7.73 -32.17 -37.89
N GLY A 169 -7.00 -31.19 -37.32
CA GLY A 169 -7.15 -29.79 -37.73
C GLY A 169 -6.64 -28.77 -36.72
N ASN A 170 -5.37 -28.39 -36.85
CA ASN A 170 -4.73 -27.15 -36.32
C ASN A 170 -5.63 -26.13 -35.60
N SER A 171 -5.79 -26.26 -34.28
CA SER A 171 -6.23 -25.17 -33.41
C SER A 171 -5.06 -24.73 -32.52
N LYS A 172 -4.23 -23.82 -33.07
CA LYS A 172 -3.23 -23.09 -32.30
C LYS A 172 -3.93 -22.35 -31.16
N ALA A 173 -3.84 -22.89 -29.95
CA ALA A 173 -4.06 -22.13 -28.73
C ALA A 173 -3.29 -20.81 -28.86
N LYS A 174 -4.02 -19.67 -28.85
CA LYS A 174 -3.44 -18.33 -28.89
C LYS A 174 -2.56 -18.15 -27.66
N LYS A 175 -1.30 -18.59 -27.73
CA LYS A 175 -0.26 -18.21 -26.77
C LYS A 175 -0.23 -16.69 -26.74
N SER A 176 -0.61 -16.12 -25.60
CA SER A 176 -0.40 -14.70 -25.32
C SER A 176 1.04 -14.36 -25.66
N SER A 177 1.27 -13.40 -26.56
CA SER A 177 2.62 -12.94 -26.93
C SER A 177 3.33 -12.18 -25.81
N LYS A 178 2.66 -11.99 -24.67
CA LYS A 178 3.15 -11.18 -23.57
C LYS A 178 4.06 -11.97 -22.62
N PRO A 179 5.11 -11.34 -22.09
CA PRO A 179 5.97 -11.91 -21.05
C PRO A 179 5.21 -12.45 -19.82
N SER A 180 5.80 -13.42 -19.11
CA SER A 180 5.16 -14.06 -17.95
C SER A 180 4.95 -13.11 -16.78
N ASP A 181 5.88 -12.22 -16.52
CA ASP A 181 5.80 -11.16 -15.52
C ASP A 181 4.67 -10.17 -15.82
N PHE A 182 4.50 -9.81 -17.10
CA PHE A 182 3.35 -9.01 -17.55
C PHE A 182 2.02 -9.73 -17.23
N LEU A 183 1.92 -11.02 -17.54
CA LEU A 183 0.72 -11.80 -17.24
C LEU A 183 0.48 -11.97 -15.74
N GLU A 184 1.55 -12.03 -14.94
CA GLU A 184 1.43 -12.11 -13.48
C GLU A 184 0.96 -10.80 -12.84
N LEU A 185 1.31 -9.64 -13.41
CA LEU A 185 0.90 -8.31 -12.95
C LEU A 185 -0.47 -7.87 -13.48
N PHE A 186 -0.68 -8.02 -14.79
CA PHE A 186 -1.82 -7.47 -15.52
C PHE A 186 -2.77 -8.56 -16.07
N GLY A 187 -2.56 -9.83 -15.69
CA GLY A 187 -3.48 -10.91 -16.01
C GLY A 187 -4.81 -10.73 -15.29
N GLY A 188 -5.90 -10.67 -16.06
CA GLY A 188 -7.26 -10.49 -15.54
C GLY A 188 -8.10 -9.54 -16.39
N LYS A 189 -9.24 -9.14 -15.84
CA LYS A 189 -10.06 -8.07 -16.42
C LYS A 189 -9.26 -6.77 -16.37
N ARG A 190 -8.92 -6.25 -17.55
CA ARG A 190 -8.39 -4.90 -17.69
C ARG A 190 -9.56 -3.93 -17.61
N ASP A 191 -10.05 -3.70 -16.40
CA ASP A 191 -10.82 -2.48 -16.15
C ASP A 191 -9.80 -1.33 -16.11
N GLU A 192 -10.08 -0.26 -16.83
CA GLU A 192 -9.10 0.71 -17.31
C GLU A 192 -8.39 1.55 -16.23
N GLU A 193 -8.67 1.36 -14.93
CA GLU A 193 -8.22 2.31 -13.90
C GLU A 193 -7.75 1.76 -12.53
N ASP A 194 -7.66 0.43 -12.28
CA ASP A 194 -7.23 -0.12 -10.96
C ASP A 194 -7.84 0.60 -9.71
N HIS A 195 -9.07 1.06 -9.86
CA HIS A 195 -9.82 1.77 -8.83
C HIS A 195 -10.54 0.79 -7.92
N PHE A 196 -10.03 0.60 -6.70
CA PHE A 196 -10.69 -0.27 -5.72
C PHE A 196 -10.55 0.25 -4.29
N MET A 197 -11.56 -0.05 -3.48
CA MET A 197 -11.57 0.20 -2.05
C MET A 197 -12.67 -0.64 -1.41
N PHE A 198 -12.34 -1.44 -0.41
CA PHE A 198 -13.31 -2.26 0.32
C PHE A 198 -12.87 -2.51 1.76
N GLY A 199 -13.85 -2.71 2.64
CA GLY A 199 -13.64 -3.03 4.04
C GLY A 199 -13.71 -4.54 4.30
N ILE A 200 -12.85 -5.02 5.20
CA ILE A 200 -12.84 -6.39 5.71
C ILE A 200 -13.21 -6.33 7.19
N LYS A 201 -14.21 -7.11 7.57
CA LYS A 201 -14.68 -7.27 8.96
C LYS A 201 -14.46 -8.70 9.41
N PHE A 202 -13.84 -8.88 10.57
CA PHE A 202 -13.73 -10.16 11.25
C PHE A 202 -14.86 -10.31 12.27
N THR A 203 -15.58 -11.42 12.20
CA THR A 203 -16.56 -11.85 13.21
C THR A 203 -16.08 -13.12 13.88
N ARG A 204 -16.75 -13.60 14.93
CA ARG A 204 -16.31 -14.80 15.68
C ARG A 204 -16.11 -16.06 14.82
N LYS A 205 -16.79 -16.18 13.67
CA LYS A 205 -16.73 -17.35 12.80
C LYS A 205 -16.63 -17.03 11.30
N SER A 206 -16.72 -15.77 10.91
CA SER A 206 -16.70 -15.39 9.51
C SER A 206 -15.83 -14.17 9.23
N ILE A 207 -15.32 -14.13 8.01
CA ILE A 207 -14.70 -12.96 7.40
C ILE A 207 -15.72 -12.36 6.44
N LYS A 208 -16.08 -11.09 6.60
CA LYS A 208 -17.00 -10.39 5.71
C LYS A 208 -16.26 -9.39 4.86
N LEU A 209 -16.12 -9.69 3.57
CA LEU A 209 -15.61 -8.76 2.57
C LEU A 209 -16.68 -7.73 2.18
N TYR A 210 -16.26 -6.55 1.72
CA TYR A 210 -17.14 -5.42 1.37
C TYR A 210 -18.05 -4.95 2.51
N SER A 211 -17.56 -5.04 3.75
CA SER A 211 -18.25 -4.40 4.88
C SER A 211 -18.17 -2.88 4.76
N ASP A 212 -19.16 -2.19 5.34
CA ASP A 212 -19.12 -0.73 5.45
C ASP A 212 -17.85 -0.28 6.18
N PHE A 213 -17.26 0.85 5.77
CA PHE A 213 -15.95 1.28 6.28
C PHE A 213 -15.93 1.50 7.79
N TYR A 214 -16.97 2.12 8.37
CA TYR A 214 -17.02 2.36 9.83
C TYR A 214 -17.22 1.07 10.62
N SER A 215 -17.72 0.01 9.98
CA SER A 215 -17.93 -1.30 10.58
C SER A 215 -16.77 -2.28 10.35
N SER A 216 -15.79 -1.90 9.54
CA SER A 216 -14.67 -2.75 9.12
C SER A 216 -13.50 -2.66 10.10
N ASP A 217 -12.69 -3.71 10.14
CA ASP A 217 -11.47 -3.75 10.96
C ASP A 217 -10.23 -3.39 10.12
N VAL A 218 -10.23 -3.81 8.85
CA VAL A 218 -9.18 -3.53 7.87
C VAL A 218 -9.80 -2.86 6.64
N ILE A 219 -9.14 -1.84 6.11
CA ILE A 219 -9.48 -1.23 4.82
C ILE A 219 -8.37 -1.58 3.83
N VAL A 220 -8.76 -2.07 2.65
CA VAL A 220 -7.85 -2.31 1.52
C VAL A 220 -8.26 -1.37 0.38
N ALA A 221 -7.31 -0.60 -0.14
CA ALA A 221 -7.60 0.43 -1.14
C ALA A 221 -6.45 0.66 -2.11
N SER A 222 -6.77 1.11 -3.32
CA SER A 222 -5.80 1.78 -4.18
C SER A 222 -5.69 3.26 -3.82
N PRO A 223 -4.48 3.87 -3.90
CA PRO A 223 -4.29 5.28 -3.57
C PRO A 223 -5.22 6.21 -4.37
N VAL A 224 -5.44 5.91 -5.65
CA VAL A 224 -6.29 6.72 -6.54
C VAL A 224 -7.73 6.74 -6.04
N ARG A 225 -8.29 5.59 -5.67
CA ARG A 225 -9.68 5.51 -5.19
C ARG A 225 -9.87 6.24 -3.86
N LEU A 226 -8.89 6.15 -2.96
CA LEU A 226 -8.95 6.81 -1.66
C LEU A 226 -8.88 8.34 -1.81
N ILE A 227 -8.08 8.84 -2.76
CA ILE A 227 -8.06 10.27 -3.10
C ILE A 227 -9.38 10.75 -3.65
N ALA A 228 -10.02 9.99 -4.54
CA ALA A 228 -11.36 10.33 -5.02
C ALA A 228 -12.34 10.48 -3.85
N LYS A 229 -12.26 9.61 -2.83
CA LYS A 229 -13.09 9.71 -1.62
C LYS A 229 -12.76 10.93 -0.75
N ILE A 230 -11.49 11.25 -0.58
CA ILE A 230 -11.06 12.46 0.14
C ILE A 230 -11.55 13.72 -0.58
N SER A 231 -11.42 13.78 -1.91
CA SER A 231 -11.89 14.91 -2.72
C SER A 231 -13.43 15.04 -2.70
N GLU A 232 -14.15 13.92 -2.75
CA GLU A 232 -15.61 13.90 -2.56
C GLU A 232 -16.01 14.47 -1.19
N ALA A 233 -15.33 14.09 -0.11
CA ALA A 233 -15.61 14.58 1.24
C ALA A 233 -15.31 16.09 1.41
N LYS A 234 -14.27 16.61 0.73
CA LYS A 234 -13.99 18.05 0.71
C LYS A 234 -15.07 18.85 -0.03
N THR A 235 -15.72 18.23 -1.01
CA THR A 235 -16.72 18.89 -1.88
C THR A 235 -18.13 18.78 -1.31
N PHE A 236 -18.50 17.61 -0.80
CA PHE A 236 -19.83 17.29 -0.32
C PHE A 236 -19.83 17.09 1.20
N LYS A 237 -20.44 18.03 1.94
CA LYS A 237 -20.51 17.99 3.42
C LYS A 237 -21.16 16.73 4.01
N GLU A 238 -21.99 16.05 3.23
CA GLU A 238 -22.62 14.79 3.64
C GLU A 238 -21.63 13.63 3.67
N LYS A 239 -20.56 13.69 2.87
CA LYS A 239 -19.53 12.66 2.79
C LYS A 239 -18.36 13.03 3.69
N ASP A 240 -17.78 12.04 4.35
CA ASP A 240 -16.58 12.20 5.15
C ASP A 240 -15.64 10.99 4.99
N VAL A 241 -14.43 11.15 5.50
CA VAL A 241 -13.39 10.11 5.51
C VAL A 241 -12.95 9.79 6.95
N ASP A 242 -13.85 10.01 7.90
CA ASP A 242 -13.55 9.88 9.33
C ASP A 242 -13.17 8.45 9.71
N TYR A 243 -13.50 7.44 8.89
CA TYR A 243 -13.02 6.06 9.03
C TYR A 243 -11.48 5.92 8.97
N LEU A 244 -10.76 6.98 8.60
CA LEU A 244 -9.29 7.04 8.62
C LEU A 244 -8.70 7.60 9.93
N SER A 245 -9.55 8.07 10.85
CA SER A 245 -9.13 8.69 12.13
C SER A 245 -8.44 7.72 13.09
N SER A 246 -8.81 6.44 13.05
CA SER A 246 -8.37 5.41 14.00
C SER A 246 -7.26 4.48 13.51
N ILE A 247 -6.68 4.72 12.33
CA ILE A 247 -5.67 3.81 11.76
C ILE A 247 -4.44 3.74 12.66
N GLU A 248 -4.12 2.54 13.15
CA GLU A 248 -2.98 2.22 14.01
C GLU A 248 -1.85 1.51 13.23
N VAL A 249 -2.20 0.82 12.13
CA VAL A 249 -1.20 0.21 11.21
C VAL A 249 -1.50 0.64 9.78
N LEU A 250 -0.53 1.31 9.16
CA LEU A 250 -0.53 1.65 7.73
C LEU A 250 0.47 0.77 7.01
N ILE A 251 0.02 0.05 5.98
CA ILE A 251 0.87 -0.74 5.09
C ILE A 251 0.79 -0.15 3.68
N ILE A 252 1.94 0.16 3.10
CA ILE A 252 2.08 0.55 1.70
C ILE A 252 2.93 -0.52 1.03
N ASP A 253 2.30 -1.40 0.26
CA ASP A 253 3.00 -2.47 -0.44
C ASP A 253 3.22 -2.11 -1.91
N HIS A 254 4.33 -2.61 -2.49
CA HIS A 254 4.78 -2.25 -3.83
C HIS A 254 4.85 -0.72 -4.05
N ALA A 255 5.47 0.00 -3.11
CA ALA A 255 5.63 1.45 -3.13
C ALA A 255 6.31 1.96 -4.42
N ASP A 256 7.21 1.17 -4.99
CA ASP A 256 7.86 1.44 -6.28
C ASP A 256 6.86 1.46 -7.45
N VAL A 257 5.88 0.56 -7.47
CA VAL A 257 4.82 0.51 -8.48
C VAL A 257 3.84 1.67 -8.28
N ILE A 258 3.46 1.97 -7.02
CA ILE A 258 2.62 3.13 -6.70
C ILE A 258 3.30 4.43 -7.14
N ALA A 259 4.63 4.53 -6.97
CA ALA A 259 5.40 5.69 -7.39
C ALA A 259 5.38 5.89 -8.92
N MET A 260 5.35 4.81 -9.70
CA MET A 260 5.21 4.88 -11.16
C MET A 260 3.82 5.36 -11.60
N GLN A 261 2.77 5.08 -10.82
CA GLN A 261 1.42 5.57 -11.07
C GLN A 261 1.31 7.07 -10.75
N ASN A 262 1.32 7.41 -9.46
CA ASN A 262 1.34 8.78 -8.97
C ASN A 262 1.58 8.80 -7.45
N TRP A 263 2.81 9.11 -7.02
CA TRP A 263 3.13 9.15 -5.59
C TRP A 263 2.42 10.26 -4.80
N SER A 264 2.02 11.36 -5.46
CA SER A 264 1.33 12.47 -4.77
C SER A 264 0.00 12.04 -4.12
N HIS A 265 -0.64 11.01 -4.66
CA HIS A 265 -1.83 10.40 -4.06
C HIS A 265 -1.52 9.82 -2.69
N VAL A 266 -0.37 9.15 -2.51
CA VAL A 266 0.04 8.59 -1.23
C VAL A 266 0.30 9.69 -0.21
N ASN A 267 1.02 10.75 -0.59
CA ASN A 267 1.26 11.90 0.29
C ASN A 267 -0.06 12.45 0.84
N THR A 268 -1.02 12.72 -0.05
CA THR A 268 -2.32 13.27 0.32
C THR A 268 -3.13 12.29 1.19
N VAL A 269 -3.09 10.98 0.92
CA VAL A 269 -3.74 9.97 1.78
C VAL A 269 -3.15 9.99 3.18
N VAL A 270 -1.83 9.94 3.30
CA VAL A 270 -1.14 9.87 4.61
C VAL A 270 -1.34 11.14 5.41
N GLU A 271 -1.40 12.29 4.75
CA GLU A 271 -1.76 13.57 5.37
C GLU A 271 -3.15 13.57 6.00
N GLN A 272 -4.11 12.84 5.42
CA GLN A 272 -5.48 12.77 5.93
C GLN A 272 -5.70 11.72 7.04
N LEU A 273 -4.69 10.89 7.34
CA LEU A 273 -4.80 9.87 8.39
C LEU A 273 -4.75 10.50 9.79
N ASN A 274 -5.49 9.88 10.71
CA ASN A 274 -5.46 10.24 12.14
C ASN A 274 -5.92 11.66 12.48
N HIS A 275 -6.69 12.31 11.60
CA HIS A 275 -7.41 13.54 11.96
C HIS A 275 -8.57 13.24 12.92
N ILE A 276 -8.92 14.26 13.71
CA ILE A 276 -10.12 14.22 14.55
C ILE A 276 -11.33 14.18 13.62
N PRO A 277 -12.27 13.23 13.83
CA PRO A 277 -13.42 13.07 12.97
C PRO A 277 -14.33 14.30 13.01
N SER A 278 -14.99 14.57 11.87
CA SER A 278 -15.97 15.64 11.75
C SER A 278 -17.33 15.31 12.37
N LYS A 279 -17.69 14.02 12.41
CA LYS A 279 -18.98 13.52 12.93
C LYS A 279 -18.80 12.50 14.03
N GLN A 280 -19.82 12.35 14.87
CA GLN A 280 -19.87 11.34 15.91
C GLN A 280 -20.40 10.02 15.33
N HIS A 281 -19.49 9.07 15.07
CA HIS A 281 -19.81 7.75 14.47
C HIS A 281 -20.27 6.70 15.49
N GLY A 282 -21.06 7.10 16.48
CA GLY A 282 -21.62 6.20 17.50
C GLY A 282 -20.61 5.63 18.51
N THR A 283 -19.40 6.18 18.57
CA THR A 283 -18.36 5.76 19.52
C THR A 283 -18.58 6.38 20.90
N ASP A 284 -18.43 5.59 21.96
CA ASP A 284 -18.42 6.05 23.34
C ASP A 284 -17.17 6.89 23.63
N VAL A 285 -17.38 8.20 23.83
CA VAL A 285 -16.31 9.19 24.02
C VAL A 285 -15.49 8.91 25.29
N MET A 286 -16.12 8.35 26.34
CA MET A 286 -15.45 8.07 27.61
C MET A 286 -14.43 6.93 27.53
N ARG A 287 -14.47 6.14 26.45
CA ARG A 287 -13.55 5.03 26.17
C ARG A 287 -12.48 5.39 25.15
N ILE A 288 -12.51 6.60 24.60
CA ILE A 288 -11.54 7.04 23.59
C ILE A 288 -10.21 7.32 24.29
N ARG A 289 -9.13 6.72 23.79
CA ARG A 289 -7.79 6.94 24.35
C ARG A 289 -7.39 8.41 24.23
N PRO A 290 -6.78 9.03 25.27
CA PRO A 290 -6.46 10.45 25.28
C PRO A 290 -5.62 10.93 24.09
N TRP A 291 -4.66 10.13 23.62
CA TRP A 291 -3.83 10.49 22.47
C TRP A 291 -4.60 10.62 21.14
N TYR A 292 -5.81 10.06 21.02
CA TYR A 292 -6.69 10.37 19.89
C TYR A 292 -7.27 11.78 20.03
N LEU A 293 -7.71 12.15 21.24
CA LEU A 293 -8.28 13.46 21.53
C LEU A 293 -7.23 14.58 21.39
N ASP A 294 -5.99 14.31 21.79
CA ASP A 294 -4.87 15.26 21.72
C ASP A 294 -4.25 15.37 20.31
N GLY A 295 -4.73 14.59 19.33
CA GLY A 295 -4.18 14.59 17.97
C GLY A 295 -2.79 13.93 17.85
N TYR A 296 -2.41 13.11 18.83
CA TYR A 296 -1.13 12.40 18.88
C TYR A 296 -1.18 11.00 18.25
N ALA A 297 -2.34 10.53 17.78
CA ALA A 297 -2.49 9.22 17.14
C ALA A 297 -1.47 8.94 16.01
N LYS A 298 -1.05 9.97 15.25
CA LYS A 298 0.00 9.84 14.22
C LYS A 298 1.35 9.34 14.75
N PHE A 299 1.67 9.59 16.02
CA PHE A 299 2.90 9.14 16.69
C PHE A 299 2.78 7.72 17.24
N TYR A 300 1.57 7.18 17.38
CA TYR A 300 1.32 5.79 17.81
C TYR A 300 1.09 4.85 16.62
N ARG A 301 0.72 5.39 15.46
CA ARG A 301 0.57 4.61 14.22
C ARG A 301 1.90 4.03 13.76
N GLN A 302 1.92 2.74 13.46
CA GLN A 302 3.02 2.11 12.75
C GLN A 302 2.82 2.24 11.24
N SER A 303 3.82 2.73 10.52
CA SER A 303 3.82 2.82 9.06
C SER A 303 4.86 1.86 8.47
N ILE A 304 4.42 0.90 7.66
CA ILE A 304 5.24 -0.10 6.99
C ILE A 304 5.22 0.17 5.48
N ILE A 305 6.34 0.60 4.92
CA ILE A 305 6.50 0.89 3.50
C ILE A 305 7.42 -0.16 2.88
N LEU A 306 6.89 -0.89 1.89
CA LEU A 306 7.54 -2.00 1.21
C LEU A 306 7.63 -1.71 -0.29
N GLY A 307 8.78 -1.97 -0.89
CA GLY A 307 8.97 -1.84 -2.32
C GLY A 307 10.25 -2.49 -2.82
N TYR A 308 10.41 -2.58 -4.13
CA TYR A 308 11.59 -3.18 -4.75
C TYR A 308 12.83 -2.29 -4.64
N TYR A 309 12.68 -0.98 -4.78
CA TYR A 309 13.76 -0.01 -4.67
C TYR A 309 13.32 1.26 -3.93
N SER A 310 14.29 2.06 -3.51
CA SER A 310 14.07 3.33 -2.82
C SER A 310 14.20 4.48 -3.80
N ASN A 311 13.31 5.47 -3.70
CA ASN A 311 13.41 6.73 -4.44
C ASN A 311 13.31 7.93 -3.48
N PRO A 312 13.60 9.17 -3.93
CA PRO A 312 13.51 10.35 -3.08
C PRO A 312 12.12 10.56 -2.48
N ASP A 313 11.06 10.28 -3.22
CA ASP A 313 9.67 10.48 -2.79
C ASP A 313 9.25 9.57 -1.63
N ILE A 314 9.58 8.28 -1.72
CA ILE A 314 9.38 7.28 -0.67
C ILE A 314 10.16 7.69 0.59
N ASN A 315 11.41 8.11 0.43
CA ASN A 315 12.22 8.58 1.55
C ASN A 315 11.65 9.86 2.18
N ALA A 316 11.14 10.79 1.38
CA ALA A 316 10.52 12.01 1.86
C ALA A 316 9.26 11.71 2.68
N LEU A 317 8.38 10.82 2.19
CA LEU A 317 7.20 10.36 2.92
C LEU A 317 7.59 9.73 4.27
N PHE A 318 8.55 8.79 4.25
CA PHE A 318 9.02 8.10 5.45
C PHE A 318 9.64 9.06 6.47
N ASN A 319 10.36 10.08 6.02
CA ASN A 319 10.99 11.04 6.93
C ASN A 319 9.98 12.04 7.50
N ARG A 320 9.01 12.52 6.70
CA ARG A 320 8.07 13.58 7.09
C ARG A 320 6.82 13.08 7.80
N HIS A 321 6.25 11.95 7.37
CA HIS A 321 4.91 11.52 7.81
C HIS A 321 4.88 10.26 8.67
N CYS A 322 5.93 9.43 8.63
CA CYS A 322 6.12 8.36 9.59
C CYS A 322 6.81 8.98 10.80
N SER A 323 6.23 8.95 12.00
CA SER A 323 6.79 9.61 13.19
C SER A 323 6.52 8.79 14.45
N ASN A 324 6.56 7.47 14.34
CA ASN A 324 6.25 6.61 15.46
C ASN A 324 7.18 6.88 16.66
N TYR A 325 6.61 6.96 17.88
CA TYR A 325 7.35 7.26 19.11
C TYR A 325 8.44 6.21 19.41
N GLN A 326 8.22 4.96 18.98
CA GLN A 326 9.16 3.85 19.17
C GLN A 326 10.35 3.92 18.19
N GLY A 327 10.29 4.84 17.22
CA GLY A 327 11.34 5.15 16.26
C GLY A 327 11.10 4.55 14.88
N LYS A 328 12.16 4.59 14.05
CA LYS A 328 12.14 4.18 12.64
C LYS A 328 13.24 3.17 12.34
N VAL A 329 12.98 2.26 11.42
CA VAL A 329 13.95 1.30 10.89
C VAL A 329 13.93 1.37 9.36
N LYS A 330 15.08 1.65 8.76
CA LYS A 330 15.25 1.63 7.30
C LYS A 330 16.22 0.51 6.93
N LEU A 331 15.77 -0.41 6.09
CA LEU A 331 16.61 -1.46 5.53
C LEU A 331 17.32 -0.90 4.30
N VAL A 332 18.64 -0.79 4.38
CA VAL A 332 19.50 -0.37 3.28
C VAL A 332 20.00 -1.63 2.58
N CYS A 333 19.84 -1.69 1.26
CA CYS A 333 20.36 -2.77 0.44
C CYS A 333 21.53 -2.26 -0.41
N GLU A 334 22.61 -3.03 -0.44
CA GLU A 334 23.68 -2.84 -1.40
C GLU A 334 23.33 -3.57 -2.70
N TYR A 335 23.28 -2.84 -3.80
CA TYR A 335 22.99 -3.41 -5.11
C TYR A 335 24.29 -3.81 -5.81
N LYS A 336 24.37 -5.06 -6.27
CA LYS A 336 25.47 -5.49 -7.14
C LYS A 336 25.38 -4.78 -8.48
N GLY A 337 26.51 -4.30 -9.00
CA GLY A 337 26.59 -3.63 -10.29
C GLY A 337 25.98 -4.49 -11.41
N VAL A 338 25.11 -3.88 -12.22
CA VAL A 338 24.45 -4.55 -13.36
C VAL A 338 25.15 -4.30 -14.69
N LEU A 339 26.05 -3.32 -14.77
CA LEU A 339 26.79 -2.99 -16.00
C LEU A 339 27.51 -4.21 -16.61
N PRO A 340 28.15 -5.11 -15.84
CA PRO A 340 28.78 -6.30 -16.41
C PRO A 340 27.80 -7.30 -17.02
N LYS A 341 26.50 -7.19 -16.73
CA LYS A 341 25.44 -8.05 -17.28
C LYS A 341 24.96 -7.58 -18.65
N VAL A 342 25.35 -6.40 -19.10
CA VAL A 342 24.99 -5.88 -20.42
C VAL A 342 25.82 -6.64 -21.46
N ILE A 343 25.16 -7.54 -22.20
CA ILE A 343 25.81 -8.43 -23.18
C ILE A 343 26.42 -7.64 -24.35
N LEU A 344 25.74 -6.57 -24.76
CA LEU A 344 26.17 -5.71 -25.86
C LEU A 344 27.06 -4.60 -25.32
N GLN A 345 28.22 -4.40 -25.96
CA GLN A 345 29.07 -3.24 -25.70
C GLN A 345 28.41 -2.00 -26.32
N VAL A 346 27.54 -1.35 -25.57
CA VAL A 346 26.87 -0.11 -25.96
C VAL A 346 27.67 1.07 -25.43
N LEU A 347 27.92 2.07 -26.29
CA LEU A 347 28.52 3.34 -25.86
C LEU A 347 27.55 4.06 -24.93
N GLN A 348 27.95 4.27 -23.68
CA GLN A 348 27.18 5.01 -22.68
C GLN A 348 27.70 6.45 -22.63
N ILE A 349 26.83 7.40 -22.98
CA ILE A 349 27.15 8.83 -22.96
C ILE A 349 26.32 9.48 -21.84
N TYR A 350 27.00 10.16 -20.93
CA TYR A 350 26.37 10.92 -19.85
C TYR A 350 26.53 12.42 -20.16
N GLU A 351 25.43 13.07 -20.52
CA GLU A 351 25.39 14.53 -20.72
C GLU A 351 24.89 15.20 -19.44
N ARG A 352 25.64 16.21 -18.96
CA ARG A 352 25.19 17.06 -17.86
C ARG A 352 24.40 18.24 -18.42
N PHE A 353 23.41 18.68 -17.66
CA PHE A 353 22.66 19.92 -17.92
C PHE A 353 22.63 20.75 -16.65
N ASP A 354 22.62 22.07 -16.81
CA ASP A 354 22.63 23.01 -15.71
C ASP A 354 21.22 23.24 -15.17
N VAL A 355 21.12 23.42 -13.86
CA VAL A 355 19.87 23.63 -13.13
C VAL A 355 20.10 24.64 -12.03
N ASP A 356 19.25 25.67 -11.95
CA ASP A 356 19.34 26.72 -10.94
C ASP A 356 18.91 26.24 -9.55
N SER A 357 17.89 25.36 -9.48
CA SER A 357 17.40 24.77 -8.22
C SER A 357 16.83 23.36 -8.41
N ILE A 358 16.75 22.57 -7.33
CA ILE A 358 16.14 21.21 -7.39
C ILE A 358 14.67 21.27 -7.84
N ALA A 359 13.95 22.35 -7.52
CA ALA A 359 12.56 22.51 -7.92
C ALA A 359 12.41 22.71 -9.44
N ASP A 360 13.40 23.36 -10.06
CA ASP A 360 13.41 23.65 -11.50
C ASP A 360 14.04 22.51 -12.32
N ALA A 361 14.47 21.42 -11.66
CA ALA A 361 15.22 20.34 -12.31
C ALA A 361 14.46 19.63 -13.41
N ASP A 362 13.14 19.46 -13.27
CA ASP A 362 12.31 18.81 -14.29
C ASP A 362 12.03 19.74 -15.48
N ASP A 363 11.88 21.05 -15.22
CA ASP A 363 11.73 22.06 -16.26
C ASP A 363 13.02 22.24 -17.07
N ALA A 364 14.16 22.38 -16.39
CA ALA A 364 15.46 22.47 -17.03
C ALA A 364 15.80 21.22 -17.86
N ARG A 365 15.45 20.01 -17.37
CA ARG A 365 15.64 18.75 -18.10
C ARG A 365 14.79 18.68 -19.36
N PHE A 366 13.52 19.07 -19.26
CA PHE A 366 12.62 19.14 -20.42
C PHE A 366 13.12 20.16 -21.44
N ASP A 367 13.53 21.34 -21.00
CA ASP A 367 14.12 22.37 -21.85
C ASP A 367 15.39 21.90 -22.55
N TYR A 368 16.27 21.20 -21.84
CA TYR A 368 17.47 20.60 -22.41
C TYR A 368 17.11 19.55 -23.47
N PHE A 369 16.12 18.71 -23.19
CA PHE A 369 15.63 17.73 -24.16
C PHE A 369 15.15 18.43 -25.44
N VAL A 370 14.31 19.45 -25.33
CA VAL A 370 13.76 20.19 -26.47
C VAL A 370 14.85 20.91 -27.27
N LYS A 371 15.80 21.57 -26.60
CA LYS A 371 16.80 22.43 -27.24
C LYS A 371 18.02 21.67 -27.77
N LYS A 372 18.42 20.57 -27.12
CA LYS A 372 19.70 19.89 -27.39
C LYS A 372 19.57 18.43 -27.81
N VAL A 373 18.60 17.68 -27.28
CA VAL A 373 18.48 16.24 -27.53
C VAL A 373 17.58 15.96 -28.73
N PHE A 374 16.38 16.55 -28.75
CA PHE A 374 15.39 16.31 -29.79
C PHE A 374 15.88 16.67 -31.20
N PRO A 375 16.58 17.80 -31.46
CA PRO A 375 17.13 18.09 -32.78
C PRO A 375 18.10 16.99 -33.27
N LYS A 376 18.97 16.48 -32.38
CA LYS A 376 19.89 15.39 -32.70
C LYS A 376 19.14 14.11 -33.10
N ILE A 377 18.00 13.81 -32.44
CA ILE A 377 17.18 12.65 -32.76
C ILE A 377 16.46 12.86 -34.10
N LYS A 378 15.88 14.05 -34.31
CA LYS A 378 15.12 14.39 -35.52
C LYS A 378 15.99 14.36 -36.78
N ASP A 379 17.21 14.87 -36.69
CA ASP A 379 18.15 14.94 -37.81
C ASP A 379 18.95 13.63 -37.96
N SER A 380 18.75 12.66 -37.07
CA SER A 380 19.44 11.38 -37.12
C SER A 380 18.94 10.53 -38.28
N VAL A 381 19.88 9.96 -39.02
CA VAL A 381 19.64 8.89 -40.00
C VAL A 381 19.64 7.49 -39.36
N GLN A 382 19.95 7.40 -38.06
CA GLN A 382 19.87 6.15 -37.33
C GLN A 382 18.40 5.76 -37.14
N GLY A 383 18.11 4.46 -37.05
CA GLY A 383 16.74 3.92 -36.98
C GLY A 383 15.95 4.34 -35.73
N GLY A 384 15.00 3.50 -35.30
CA GLY A 384 14.14 3.83 -34.16
C GLY A 384 14.93 4.16 -32.88
N THR A 385 14.63 5.31 -32.26
CA THR A 385 15.18 5.72 -30.95
C THR A 385 14.19 5.41 -29.85
N MET A 386 14.62 4.70 -28.80
CA MET A 386 13.80 4.44 -27.61
C MET A 386 14.08 5.50 -26.54
N LEU A 387 13.07 6.28 -26.19
CA LEU A 387 13.12 7.22 -25.07
C LEU A 387 12.57 6.55 -23.82
N PHE A 388 13.43 6.37 -22.82
CA PHE A 388 13.03 5.89 -21.49
C PHE A 388 12.84 7.07 -20.55
N ILE A 389 11.71 7.11 -19.86
CA ILE A 389 11.33 8.22 -18.97
C ILE A 389 10.91 7.61 -17.63
N SER A 390 11.48 8.09 -16.54
CA SER A 390 11.25 7.56 -15.19
C SER A 390 10.04 8.17 -14.47
N SER A 391 9.47 9.27 -14.99
CA SER A 391 8.33 9.97 -14.41
C SER A 391 7.16 10.07 -15.37
N TYR A 392 5.95 9.75 -14.89
CA TYR A 392 4.72 9.89 -15.68
C TYR A 392 4.47 11.34 -16.13
N PHE A 393 4.77 12.32 -15.27
CA PHE A 393 4.56 13.73 -15.61
C PHE A 393 5.49 14.20 -16.74
N GLU A 394 6.76 13.79 -16.71
CA GLU A 394 7.71 14.06 -17.79
C GLU A 394 7.28 13.36 -19.08
N PHE A 395 6.78 12.13 -18.98
CA PHE A 395 6.24 11.39 -20.11
C PHE A 395 5.10 12.15 -20.81
N VAL A 396 4.14 12.68 -20.04
CA VAL A 396 3.03 13.48 -20.60
C VAL A 396 3.55 14.73 -21.31
N ARG A 397 4.54 15.44 -20.72
CA ARG A 397 5.17 16.62 -21.32
C ARG A 397 5.85 16.29 -22.65
N ILE A 398 6.69 15.25 -22.66
CA ILE A 398 7.42 14.81 -23.86
C ILE A 398 6.43 14.32 -24.94
N ARG A 399 5.41 13.54 -24.57
CA ARG A 399 4.36 13.11 -25.52
C ARG A 399 3.67 14.29 -26.18
N ASN A 400 3.24 15.28 -25.40
CA ASN A 400 2.55 16.45 -25.93
C ASN A 400 3.48 17.29 -26.83
N PHE A 401 4.76 17.41 -26.45
CA PHE A 401 5.78 18.06 -27.28
C PHE A 401 6.01 17.32 -28.60
N LEU A 402 6.22 16.01 -28.59
CA LEU A 402 6.41 15.22 -29.81
C LEU A 402 5.21 15.31 -30.76
N LYS A 403 3.98 15.34 -30.22
CA LYS A 403 2.77 15.62 -31.01
C LYS A 403 2.80 17.00 -31.65
N SER A 404 3.21 18.04 -30.91
CA SER A 404 3.30 19.41 -31.43
C SER A 404 4.35 19.57 -32.54
N GLN A 405 5.36 18.69 -32.56
CA GLN A 405 6.41 18.66 -33.58
C GLN A 405 6.07 17.72 -34.75
N GLU A 406 4.86 17.15 -34.77
CA GLU A 406 4.41 16.15 -35.77
C GLU A 406 5.39 14.96 -35.92
N ALA A 407 6.09 14.60 -34.84
CA ALA A 407 7.05 13.51 -34.85
C ALA A 407 6.34 12.16 -34.98
N SER A 408 6.93 11.23 -35.75
CA SER A 408 6.50 9.83 -35.75
C SER A 408 7.05 9.12 -34.51
N PHE A 409 6.17 8.72 -33.59
CA PHE A 409 6.56 7.97 -32.40
C PHE A 409 5.51 6.91 -32.03
N CYS A 410 5.98 5.83 -31.41
CA CYS A 410 5.13 4.83 -30.77
C CYS A 410 5.22 4.98 -29.25
N LEU A 411 4.10 4.78 -28.56
CA LEU A 411 4.05 4.81 -27.10
C LEU A 411 4.13 3.39 -26.56
N LEU A 412 5.09 3.16 -25.67
CA LEU A 412 5.18 1.96 -24.87
C LEU A 412 4.74 2.33 -23.45
N GLY A 413 3.55 1.87 -23.06
CA GLY A 413 2.98 2.09 -21.73
C GLY A 413 1.91 1.06 -21.43
N GLU A 414 1.41 1.03 -20.19
CA GLU A 414 0.45 0.02 -19.70
C GLU A 414 -0.78 -0.15 -20.61
N PHE A 415 -1.16 0.90 -21.35
CA PHE A 415 -2.36 0.96 -22.19
C PHE A 415 -2.13 0.63 -23.67
N VAL A 416 -0.90 0.42 -24.14
CA VAL A 416 -0.61 0.20 -25.57
C VAL A 416 0.06 -1.16 -25.79
N VAL A 417 -0.61 -2.01 -26.57
CA VAL A 417 -0.09 -3.32 -27.00
C VAL A 417 0.57 -3.14 -28.36
N PHE A 418 1.83 -3.55 -28.50
CA PHE A 418 2.46 -3.77 -29.80
C PHE A 418 1.68 -4.85 -30.54
N ARG A 419 1.09 -4.52 -31.69
CA ARG A 419 0.92 -5.48 -32.78
C ARG A 419 2.09 -5.23 -33.72
N ILE A 420 3.07 -6.13 -33.68
CA ILE A 420 4.09 -6.24 -34.73
C ILE A 420 3.39 -6.70 -35.99
#